data_AF-A0A523VA83-F1
#
_entry.id   AF-A0A523VA83-F1
#
_cell.length_a   1.000
_cell.length_b   1.000
_cell.length_c   1.000
_cell.angle_alpha   90.00
_cell.angle_beta   90.00
_cell.angle_gamma   90.00
#
_symmetry.space_group_name_H-M   'P 1'
#
loop_
_entity.id
_entity.type
_entity.pdbx_description
1 polymer ?
#
loop_
_entity_poly.entity_id
_entity_poly.type
_entity_poly.pdbx_seq_one_letter_code
_entity_poly.pdbx_strand_id
1 'polypeptide(L)'
;MASPGDAAAVAASCLLRIDEERAVDVIRRNLAEAVSRTGVTGVLLGLSGGIDSALLAALAVRGLGRDAVHVAYLFDRDSGRSLALNVRRVADWLGIRLERVSIEAAVRERGAYDSAVTRLTRLSPLVGRLLHAAYRAIAGETPFVSSLRAGAGGDGGAGRAAAIRKAIGAYSGQGFDIRHRYRREYLEVLASDRGWVLLGAANRSEWKIGWFVDGGVDGLPLPTQPIAGLYKTQVRQLAGFLGVPERVRTQPPSPDMMKGFTDEYGLGMSYSKIDLALDRIEGGVSDDDLATAGVTDRDVEWVREMVGLSAWKRIGESAGFVVDGGPGGGLRVGMS
;
A
#
# COMPACT_ATOMS: atom_id res chain seq x y z
N MET A 1 -18.67 -11.10 23.37
CA MET A 1 -17.64 -10.04 23.37
C MET A 1 -16.97 -10.07 22.00
N ALA A 2 -17.04 -8.99 21.24
CA ALA A 2 -16.34 -8.88 19.96
C ALA A 2 -14.81 -8.97 20.21
N SER A 3 -14.04 -9.51 19.28
CA SER A 3 -12.58 -9.57 19.46
C SER A 3 -12.02 -8.13 19.53
N PRO A 4 -10.87 -7.89 20.18
CA PRO A 4 -10.27 -6.54 20.23
C PRO A 4 -10.02 -5.92 18.84
N GLY A 5 -9.89 -6.73 17.78
CA GLY A 5 -9.78 -6.25 16.40
C GLY A 5 -11.10 -5.70 15.83
N ASP A 6 -12.24 -6.15 16.36
CA ASP A 6 -13.56 -5.73 15.91
C ASP A 6 -13.91 -4.33 16.43
N ALA A 7 -13.48 -3.97 17.64
CA ALA A 7 -13.75 -2.65 18.23
C ALA A 7 -13.08 -1.51 17.44
N ALA A 8 -11.79 -1.66 17.12
CA ALA A 8 -11.06 -0.68 16.32
C ALA A 8 -11.64 -0.56 14.90
N ALA A 9 -12.07 -1.66 14.29
CA ALA A 9 -12.68 -1.66 12.96
C ALA A 9 -14.02 -0.90 12.95
N VAL A 10 -14.87 -1.15 13.94
CA VAL A 10 -16.14 -0.43 14.10
C VAL A 10 -15.89 1.05 14.36
N ALA A 11 -15.02 1.39 15.32
CA ALA A 11 -14.67 2.77 15.63
C ALA A 11 -14.15 3.52 14.40
N ALA A 12 -13.20 2.94 13.66
CA ALA A 12 -12.67 3.56 12.44
C ALA A 12 -13.75 3.78 11.36
N SER A 13 -14.70 2.85 11.22
CA SER A 13 -15.82 2.98 10.27
C SER A 13 -16.82 4.09 10.63
N CYS A 14 -16.86 4.52 11.89
CA CYS A 14 -17.72 5.60 12.36
C CYS A 14 -16.98 6.94 12.43
N LEU A 15 -15.81 6.94 13.06
CA LEU A 15 -15.03 8.15 13.34
C LEU A 15 -14.34 8.68 12.09
N LEU A 16 -13.84 7.79 11.21
CA LEU A 16 -13.07 8.16 10.02
C LEU A 16 -13.91 8.27 8.75
N ARG A 17 -15.22 8.53 8.89
CA ARG A 17 -16.15 8.65 7.75
C ARG A 17 -15.86 9.88 6.90
N ILE A 18 -16.04 9.71 5.60
CA ILE A 18 -15.90 10.78 4.61
C ILE A 18 -17.12 10.88 3.71
N ASP A 19 -17.27 12.04 3.08
CA ASP A 19 -18.17 12.26 1.96
C ASP A 19 -17.60 11.57 0.71
N GLU A 20 -18.08 10.36 0.41
CA GLU A 20 -17.55 9.55 -0.68
C GLU A 20 -17.81 10.18 -2.06
N GLU A 21 -18.94 10.87 -2.24
CA GLU A 21 -19.28 11.55 -3.48
C GLU A 21 -18.32 12.71 -3.75
N ARG A 22 -18.10 13.56 -2.74
CA ARG A 22 -17.14 14.66 -2.82
C ARG A 22 -15.71 14.16 -3.06
N ALA A 23 -15.30 13.09 -2.38
CA ALA A 23 -13.97 12.50 -2.57
C ALA A 23 -13.78 12.03 -4.02
N VAL A 24 -14.77 11.33 -4.59
CA VAL A 24 -14.77 10.87 -5.99
C VAL A 24 -14.68 12.06 -6.95
N ASP A 25 -15.45 13.12 -6.72
CA ASP A 25 -15.49 14.28 -7.60
C ASP A 25 -14.19 15.08 -7.60
N VAL A 26 -13.52 15.22 -6.46
CA VAL A 26 -12.21 15.88 -6.39
C VAL A 26 -11.17 15.05 -7.15
N ILE A 27 -11.11 13.73 -6.92
CA ILE A 27 -10.13 12.86 -7.59
C ILE A 27 -10.36 12.84 -9.11
N ARG A 28 -11.61 12.67 -9.55
CA ARG A 28 -11.96 12.66 -10.99
C ARG A 28 -11.56 13.95 -11.69
N ARG A 29 -11.84 15.11 -11.09
CA ARG A 29 -11.46 16.42 -11.67
C ARG A 29 -9.95 16.56 -11.75
N ASN A 30 -9.23 16.20 -10.68
CA ASN A 30 -7.77 16.27 -10.67
C ASN A 30 -7.14 15.39 -11.77
N LEU A 31 -7.65 14.17 -11.97
CA LEU A 31 -7.19 13.29 -13.05
C LEU A 31 -7.45 13.89 -14.44
N ALA A 32 -8.65 14.43 -14.68
CA ALA A 32 -9.00 15.06 -15.95
C ALA A 32 -8.12 16.30 -16.24
N GLU A 33 -7.87 17.13 -15.22
CA GLU A 33 -7.00 18.30 -15.33
C GLU A 33 -5.54 17.89 -15.58
N ALA A 34 -5.05 16.85 -14.92
CA ALA A 34 -3.68 16.36 -15.08
C ALA A 34 -3.43 15.87 -16.52
N VAL A 35 -4.36 15.09 -17.07
CA VAL A 35 -4.28 14.64 -18.48
C VAL A 35 -4.37 15.84 -19.44
N SER A 36 -5.31 16.75 -19.21
CA SER A 36 -5.51 17.92 -20.08
C SER A 36 -4.29 18.85 -20.12
N ARG A 37 -3.63 19.07 -18.98
CA ARG A 37 -2.48 19.99 -18.88
C ARG A 37 -1.19 19.43 -19.46
N THR A 38 -1.01 18.12 -19.43
CA THR A 38 0.23 17.46 -19.87
C THR A 38 0.20 17.07 -21.35
N GLY A 39 -0.98 17.09 -21.98
CA GLY A 39 -1.15 16.69 -23.38
C GLY A 39 -0.99 15.18 -23.62
N VAL A 40 -0.94 14.39 -22.54
CA VAL A 40 -0.92 12.93 -22.60
C VAL A 40 -2.28 12.39 -23.05
N THR A 41 -2.28 11.19 -23.61
CA THR A 41 -3.48 10.57 -24.18
C THR A 41 -4.27 9.71 -23.18
N GLY A 42 -3.72 9.48 -21.99
CA GLY A 42 -4.34 8.66 -20.96
C GLY A 42 -3.45 8.42 -19.75
N VAL A 43 -3.89 7.48 -18.90
CA VAL A 43 -3.17 7.06 -17.69
C VAL A 43 -2.89 5.56 -17.72
N LEU A 44 -1.78 5.17 -17.10
CA LEU A 44 -1.39 3.78 -16.86
C LEU A 44 -1.37 3.49 -15.37
N LEU A 45 -1.86 2.33 -14.98
CA LEU A 45 -1.79 1.87 -13.60
C LEU A 45 -1.58 0.36 -13.50
N GLY A 46 -0.79 -0.04 -12.50
CA GLY A 46 -0.55 -1.45 -12.19
C GLY A 46 -1.73 -2.05 -11.42
N LEU A 47 -2.31 -3.14 -11.92
CA LEU A 47 -3.33 -3.88 -11.17
C LEU A 47 -2.68 -5.02 -10.38
N SER A 48 -2.75 -4.95 -9.05
CA SER A 48 -2.22 -5.97 -8.14
C SER A 48 -3.26 -7.02 -7.72
N GLY A 49 -4.56 -6.75 -7.97
CA GLY A 49 -5.66 -7.57 -7.48
C GLY A 49 -6.09 -7.26 -6.04
N GLY A 50 -5.45 -6.27 -5.42
CA GLY A 50 -5.84 -5.66 -4.15
C GLY A 50 -6.87 -4.54 -4.31
N ILE A 51 -7.35 -4.02 -3.18
CA ILE A 51 -8.43 -3.02 -3.14
C ILE A 51 -7.97 -1.63 -3.64
N ASP A 52 -6.73 -1.23 -3.37
CA ASP A 52 -6.24 0.12 -3.67
C ASP A 52 -6.12 0.35 -5.18
N SER A 53 -5.44 -0.58 -5.88
CA SER A 53 -5.33 -0.51 -7.35
C SER A 53 -6.67 -0.68 -8.05
N ALA A 54 -7.59 -1.48 -7.50
CA ALA A 54 -8.95 -1.61 -8.02
C ALA A 54 -9.78 -0.33 -7.86
N LEU A 55 -9.69 0.32 -6.69
CA LEU A 55 -10.34 1.61 -6.45
C LEU A 55 -9.76 2.69 -7.38
N LEU A 56 -8.43 2.76 -7.50
CA LEU A 56 -7.76 3.73 -8.36
C LEU A 56 -8.18 3.55 -9.83
N ALA A 57 -8.24 2.30 -10.31
CA ALA A 57 -8.72 2.01 -11.66
C ALA A 57 -10.18 2.48 -11.86
N ALA A 58 -11.06 2.23 -10.89
CA ALA A 58 -12.45 2.67 -10.95
C ALA A 58 -12.58 4.20 -10.96
N LEU A 59 -11.80 4.89 -10.13
CA LEU A 59 -11.73 6.35 -10.10
C LEU A 59 -11.20 6.91 -11.41
N ALA A 60 -10.16 6.30 -12.00
CA ALA A 60 -9.63 6.70 -13.29
C ALA A 60 -10.62 6.52 -14.43
N VAL A 61 -11.38 5.40 -14.46
CA VAL A 61 -12.40 5.17 -15.48
C VAL A 61 -13.56 6.16 -15.36
N ARG A 62 -14.01 6.48 -14.14
CA ARG A 62 -14.97 7.58 -13.93
C ARG A 62 -14.39 8.95 -14.25
N GLY A 63 -13.09 9.09 -14.02
CA GLY A 63 -12.18 10.18 -14.35
C GLY A 63 -12.25 10.62 -15.81
N LEU A 64 -11.83 9.68 -16.64
CA LEU A 64 -11.28 9.91 -17.97
C LEU A 64 -12.02 9.13 -19.05
N GLY A 65 -12.91 8.21 -18.65
CA GLY A 65 -13.47 7.20 -19.52
C GLY A 65 -12.54 6.01 -19.72
N ARG A 66 -13.10 4.85 -20.03
CA ARG A 66 -12.38 3.58 -20.16
C ARG A 66 -11.30 3.59 -21.25
N ASP A 67 -11.46 4.40 -22.29
CA ASP A 67 -10.55 4.42 -23.45
C ASP A 67 -9.22 5.11 -23.14
N ALA A 68 -9.20 5.98 -22.14
CA ALA A 68 -8.01 6.69 -21.65
C ALA A 68 -7.37 6.02 -20.43
N VAL A 69 -7.85 4.84 -20.01
CA VAL A 69 -7.35 4.11 -18.84
C VAL A 69 -6.75 2.77 -19.27
N HIS A 70 -5.45 2.65 -19.06
CA HIS A 70 -4.68 1.46 -19.40
C HIS A 70 -4.19 0.77 -18.14
N VAL A 71 -4.23 -0.55 -18.13
CA VAL A 71 -3.85 -1.35 -16.96
C VAL A 71 -2.94 -2.51 -17.32
N ALA A 72 -1.93 -2.71 -16.48
CA ALA A 72 -0.99 -3.81 -16.62
C ALA A 72 -0.91 -4.62 -15.33
N TYR A 73 -0.91 -5.95 -15.46
CA TYR A 73 -0.59 -6.87 -14.38
C TYR A 73 0.78 -7.49 -14.61
N LEU A 74 1.73 -7.04 -13.78
CA LEU A 74 3.11 -7.50 -13.77
C LEU A 74 3.26 -8.61 -12.72
N PHE A 75 3.34 -9.85 -13.19
CA PHE A 75 3.34 -11.03 -12.33
C PHE A 75 4.66 -11.80 -12.42
N ASP A 76 4.92 -12.60 -11.40
CA ASP A 76 6.04 -13.52 -11.37
C ASP A 76 5.65 -14.84 -10.69
N ARG A 77 6.61 -15.73 -10.51
CA ARG A 77 6.40 -17.09 -9.97
C ARG A 77 5.81 -17.14 -8.56
N ASP A 78 5.90 -16.06 -7.79
CA ASP A 78 5.39 -15.98 -6.42
C ASP A 78 4.02 -15.27 -6.33
N SER A 79 3.54 -14.67 -7.43
CA SER A 79 2.22 -14.04 -7.53
C SER A 79 1.07 -15.03 -7.25
N GLY A 80 0.09 -14.56 -6.49
CA GLY A 80 -1.04 -15.36 -6.01
C GLY A 80 -2.08 -15.64 -7.08
N ARG A 81 -2.52 -16.90 -7.20
CA ARG A 81 -3.62 -17.27 -8.11
C ARG A 81 -4.91 -16.51 -7.84
N SER A 82 -5.26 -16.29 -6.55
CA SER A 82 -6.45 -15.52 -6.16
C SER A 82 -6.36 -14.05 -6.59
N LEU A 83 -5.18 -13.44 -6.47
CA LEU A 83 -4.93 -12.05 -6.87
C LEU A 83 -4.98 -11.90 -8.39
N ALA A 84 -4.39 -12.84 -9.14
CA ALA A 84 -4.52 -12.87 -10.59
C ALA A 84 -5.98 -13.00 -11.08
N LEU A 85 -6.83 -13.74 -10.36
CA LEU A 85 -8.27 -13.81 -10.64
C LEU A 85 -8.98 -12.48 -10.32
N ASN A 86 -8.58 -11.80 -9.25
CA ASN A 86 -9.10 -10.48 -8.90
C ASN A 86 -8.72 -9.42 -9.93
N VAL A 87 -7.48 -9.43 -10.44
CA VAL A 87 -7.04 -8.54 -11.52
C VAL A 87 -7.98 -8.67 -12.73
N ARG A 88 -8.23 -9.90 -13.20
CA ARG A 88 -9.16 -10.14 -14.32
C ARG A 88 -10.56 -9.64 -13.98
N ARG A 89 -11.08 -9.97 -12.80
CA ARG A 89 -12.39 -9.53 -12.34
C ARG A 89 -12.55 -8.01 -12.36
N VAL A 90 -11.52 -7.26 -11.94
CA VAL A 90 -11.53 -5.79 -11.95
C VAL A 90 -11.52 -5.26 -13.39
N ALA A 91 -10.66 -5.82 -14.26
CA ALA A 91 -10.60 -5.40 -15.65
C ALA A 91 -11.92 -5.66 -16.39
N ASP A 92 -12.51 -6.85 -16.20
CA ASP A 92 -13.80 -7.23 -16.77
C ASP A 92 -14.94 -6.33 -16.24
N TRP A 93 -14.95 -6.06 -14.92
CA TRP A 93 -15.94 -5.19 -14.28
C TRP A 93 -15.90 -3.75 -14.82
N LEU A 94 -14.72 -3.22 -15.08
CA LEU A 94 -14.53 -1.87 -15.62
C LEU A 94 -14.64 -1.79 -17.15
N GLY A 95 -14.66 -2.94 -17.84
CA GLY A 95 -14.65 -3.00 -19.30
C GLY A 95 -13.36 -2.42 -19.92
N ILE A 96 -12.22 -2.61 -19.26
CA ILE A 96 -10.91 -2.12 -19.70
C ILE A 96 -9.99 -3.26 -20.17
N ARG A 97 -9.09 -2.95 -21.10
CA ARG A 97 -8.12 -3.92 -21.60
C ARG A 97 -7.02 -4.16 -20.58
N LEU A 98 -6.83 -5.43 -20.21
CA LEU A 98 -5.76 -5.87 -19.32
C LEU A 98 -4.53 -6.35 -20.08
N GLU A 99 -3.40 -5.70 -19.90
CA GLU A 99 -2.10 -6.21 -20.30
C GLU A 99 -1.52 -7.11 -19.20
N ARG A 100 -0.99 -8.28 -19.58
CA ARG A 100 -0.41 -9.24 -18.63
C ARG A 100 1.01 -9.54 -19.03
N VAL A 101 1.96 -9.26 -18.16
CA VAL A 101 3.39 -9.38 -18.44
C VAL A 101 4.05 -10.15 -17.32
N SER A 102 4.78 -11.22 -17.69
CA SER A 102 5.65 -11.90 -16.75
C SER A 102 6.94 -11.12 -16.60
N ILE A 103 7.27 -10.72 -15.38
CA ILE A 103 8.55 -10.07 -15.06
C ILE A 103 9.60 -11.05 -14.56
N GLU A 104 9.26 -12.35 -14.47
CA GLU A 104 10.07 -13.37 -13.80
C GLU A 104 11.51 -13.41 -14.33
N ALA A 105 11.70 -13.40 -15.65
CA ALA A 105 13.02 -13.50 -16.25
C ALA A 105 13.92 -12.32 -15.84
N ALA A 106 13.40 -11.10 -15.94
CA ALA A 106 14.14 -9.89 -15.65
C ALA A 106 14.46 -9.76 -14.15
N VAL A 107 13.51 -10.05 -13.27
CA VAL A 107 13.77 -9.98 -11.81
C VAL A 107 14.68 -11.10 -11.34
N ARG A 108 14.65 -12.27 -12.00
CA ARG A 108 15.58 -13.38 -11.74
C ARG A 108 17.01 -13.00 -12.10
N GLU A 109 17.22 -12.39 -13.27
CA GLU A 109 18.54 -11.92 -13.71
C GLU A 109 19.12 -10.86 -12.74
N ARG A 110 18.24 -10.05 -12.15
CA ARG A 110 18.60 -9.07 -11.10
C ARG A 110 18.79 -9.68 -9.71
N GLY A 111 18.73 -11.00 -9.58
CA GLY A 111 18.97 -11.71 -8.34
C GLY A 111 17.84 -11.66 -7.32
N ALA A 112 16.60 -11.37 -7.74
CA ALA A 112 15.44 -11.31 -6.84
C ALA A 112 15.15 -12.62 -6.09
N TYR A 113 15.81 -13.70 -6.50
CA TYR A 113 15.55 -15.08 -6.10
C TYR A 113 16.77 -15.83 -5.56
N ASP A 114 17.93 -15.18 -5.45
CA ASP A 114 19.21 -15.87 -5.23
C ASP A 114 19.41 -16.34 -3.78
N SER A 115 18.69 -15.72 -2.84
CA SER A 115 18.77 -16.04 -1.42
C SER A 115 18.42 -17.49 -1.12
N ALA A 116 19.31 -18.17 -0.38
CA ALA A 116 19.09 -19.53 0.13
C ALA A 116 17.84 -19.61 1.03
N VAL A 117 17.54 -18.53 1.75
CA VAL A 117 16.34 -18.44 2.60
C VAL A 117 15.06 -18.40 1.74
N THR A 118 15.07 -17.72 0.59
CA THR A 118 13.94 -17.71 -0.37
C THR A 118 13.65 -19.09 -0.95
N ARG A 119 14.68 -19.90 -1.15
CA ARG A 119 14.51 -21.31 -1.55
C ARG A 119 13.85 -22.13 -0.43
N LEU A 120 14.18 -21.85 0.83
CA LEU A 120 13.64 -22.55 2.00
C LEU A 120 12.19 -22.17 2.31
N THR A 121 11.84 -20.87 2.28
CA THR A 121 10.48 -20.41 2.60
C THR A 121 9.43 -20.79 1.57
N ARG A 122 9.85 -21.19 0.37
CA ARG A 122 8.99 -21.81 -0.64
C ARG A 122 8.48 -23.20 -0.27
N LEU A 123 9.21 -23.93 0.58
CA LEU A 123 8.85 -25.31 0.92
C LEU A 123 7.53 -25.36 1.70
N SER A 124 7.25 -24.36 2.54
CA SER A 124 5.99 -24.26 3.26
C SER A 124 5.73 -22.83 3.76
N PRO A 125 4.49 -22.32 3.67
CA PRO A 125 4.10 -21.06 4.32
C PRO A 125 4.38 -21.04 5.83
N LEU A 126 4.43 -22.21 6.48
CA LEU A 126 4.76 -22.33 7.89
C LEU A 126 6.21 -21.91 8.17
N VAL A 127 7.15 -22.23 7.27
CA VAL A 127 8.57 -21.86 7.41
C VAL A 127 8.71 -20.33 7.40
N GLY A 128 8.01 -19.64 6.50
CA GLY A 128 8.00 -18.18 6.47
C GLY A 128 7.48 -17.56 7.78
N ARG A 129 6.40 -18.11 8.34
CA ARG A 129 5.85 -17.66 9.64
C ARG A 129 6.81 -17.93 10.79
N LEU A 130 7.45 -19.10 10.81
CA LEU A 130 8.45 -19.45 11.84
C LEU A 130 9.67 -18.53 11.77
N LEU A 131 10.18 -18.23 10.57
CA LEU A 131 11.28 -17.28 10.40
C LEU A 131 10.91 -15.87 10.82
N HIS A 132 9.69 -15.42 10.51
CA HIS A 132 9.21 -14.11 10.96
C HIS A 132 9.07 -14.04 12.48
N ALA A 133 8.53 -15.09 13.12
CA ALA A 133 8.45 -15.20 14.57
C ALA A 133 9.85 -15.25 15.23
N ALA A 134 10.76 -16.04 14.67
CA ALA A 134 12.14 -16.11 15.13
C ALA A 134 12.86 -14.76 14.96
N TYR A 135 12.63 -14.06 13.85
CA TYR A 135 13.16 -12.72 13.64
C TYR A 135 12.67 -11.77 14.73
N ARG A 136 11.36 -11.74 14.99
CA ARG A 136 10.78 -10.89 16.03
C ARG A 136 11.34 -11.20 17.42
N ALA A 137 11.57 -12.47 17.73
CA ALA A 137 12.17 -12.89 18.99
C ALA A 137 13.64 -12.46 19.14
N ILE A 138 14.40 -12.41 18.05
CA ILE A 138 15.83 -12.07 18.04
C ILE A 138 16.06 -10.56 17.91
N ALA A 139 15.28 -9.91 17.05
CA ALA A 139 15.43 -8.50 16.69
C ALA A 139 14.62 -7.57 17.61
N GLY A 140 13.58 -8.07 18.27
CA GLY A 140 12.63 -7.26 19.05
C GLY A 140 11.65 -6.46 18.19
N GLU A 141 11.79 -6.49 16.86
CA GLU A 141 11.00 -5.71 15.90
C GLU A 141 10.67 -6.55 14.65
N THR A 142 9.82 -6.03 13.76
CA THR A 142 9.48 -6.71 12.49
C THR A 142 10.52 -6.37 11.41
N PRO A 143 10.70 -7.22 10.37
CA PRO A 143 11.60 -6.91 9.26
C PRO A 143 11.32 -5.57 8.57
N PHE A 144 10.07 -5.10 8.63
CA PHE A 144 9.67 -3.80 8.12
C PHE A 144 10.25 -2.64 8.93
N VAL A 145 10.15 -2.68 10.26
CA VAL A 145 10.75 -1.64 11.12
C VAL A 145 12.26 -1.58 10.89
N SER A 146 12.91 -2.74 10.82
CA SER A 146 14.35 -2.81 10.56
C SER A 146 14.74 -2.23 9.20
N SER A 147 13.90 -2.40 8.16
CA SER A 147 14.18 -1.81 6.84
C SER A 147 14.04 -0.30 6.83
N LEU A 148 13.06 0.25 7.56
CA LEU A 148 12.92 1.70 7.75
C LEU A 148 14.13 2.28 8.50
N ARG A 149 14.54 1.63 9.59
CA ARG A 149 15.68 2.07 10.42
C ARG A 149 16.99 2.03 9.64
N ALA A 150 17.21 0.99 8.84
CA ALA A 150 18.37 0.90 7.96
C ALA A 150 18.40 2.03 6.91
N GLY A 151 17.25 2.37 6.31
CA GLY A 151 17.15 3.49 5.36
C GLY A 151 17.35 4.86 6.02
N ALA A 152 16.98 5.00 7.30
CA ALA A 152 17.20 6.22 8.09
C ALA A 152 18.66 6.39 8.57
N GLY A 153 19.59 5.52 8.14
CA GLY A 153 21.00 5.59 8.53
C GLY A 153 21.33 4.93 9.88
N GLY A 154 20.40 4.14 10.44
CA GLY A 154 20.64 3.39 11.66
C GLY A 154 21.68 2.29 11.46
N ASP A 155 22.66 2.23 12.36
CA ASP A 155 23.58 1.11 12.45
C ASP A 155 22.80 -0.12 12.93
N GLY A 156 22.76 -1.20 12.14
CA GLY A 156 22.03 -2.43 12.46
C GLY A 156 22.53 -3.20 13.70
N GLY A 157 23.26 -2.52 14.59
CA GLY A 157 24.03 -3.02 15.71
C GLY A 157 25.31 -3.74 15.26
N ALA A 158 26.16 -4.08 16.23
CA ALA A 158 27.33 -4.92 16.03
C ALA A 158 27.12 -6.34 16.61
N GLY A 159 27.85 -7.33 16.08
CA GLY A 159 27.91 -8.69 16.63
C GLY A 159 26.99 -9.74 15.96
N ARG A 160 26.90 -10.93 16.57
CA ARG A 160 26.24 -12.12 15.99
C ARG A 160 24.74 -11.93 15.77
N ALA A 161 24.06 -11.20 16.65
CA ALA A 161 22.65 -10.84 16.49
C ALA A 161 22.44 -9.89 15.29
N ALA A 162 23.36 -8.95 15.06
CA ALA A 162 23.32 -8.07 13.88
C ALA A 162 23.55 -8.84 12.57
N ALA A 163 24.45 -9.83 12.57
CA ALA A 163 24.65 -10.70 11.41
C ALA A 163 23.41 -11.55 11.09
N ILE A 164 22.74 -12.10 12.12
CA ILE A 164 21.47 -12.84 11.95
C ILE A 164 20.36 -11.91 11.44
N ARG A 165 20.22 -10.71 12.01
CA ARG A 165 19.28 -9.68 11.53
C ARG A 165 19.56 -9.30 10.08
N LYS A 166 20.83 -9.13 9.69
CA LYS A 166 21.23 -8.79 8.32
C LYS A 166 20.92 -9.92 7.35
N ALA A 167 21.16 -11.18 7.73
CA ALA A 167 20.86 -12.34 6.89
C ALA A 167 19.34 -12.53 6.68
N ILE A 168 18.53 -12.41 7.74
CA ILE A 168 17.07 -12.55 7.66
C ILE A 168 16.40 -11.28 7.05
N GLY A 169 16.98 -10.11 7.27
CA GLY A 169 16.56 -8.85 6.66
C GLY A 169 16.86 -8.80 5.15
N ALA A 170 18.03 -9.29 4.72
CA ALA A 170 18.38 -9.43 3.31
C ALA A 170 17.41 -10.37 2.55
N TYR A 171 16.87 -11.38 3.24
CA TYR A 171 15.81 -12.26 2.72
C TYR A 171 14.50 -11.50 2.43
N SER A 172 14.10 -10.59 3.31
CA SER A 172 12.79 -9.91 3.20
C SER A 172 12.83 -8.66 2.32
N GLY A 173 13.98 -7.96 2.26
CA GLY A 173 14.11 -6.67 1.56
C GLY A 173 14.59 -6.77 0.12
N GLN A 174 15.71 -7.43 -0.17
CA GLN A 174 16.37 -7.26 -1.48
C GLN A 174 15.54 -7.78 -2.66
N GLY A 175 15.08 -9.04 -2.59
CA GLY A 175 14.26 -9.60 -3.67
C GLY A 175 12.89 -8.93 -3.79
N PHE A 176 12.35 -8.43 -2.68
CA PHE A 176 11.11 -7.67 -2.64
C PHE A 176 11.26 -6.32 -3.33
N ASP A 177 12.32 -5.57 -2.98
CA ASP A 177 12.61 -4.26 -3.52
C ASP A 177 12.93 -4.32 -5.01
N ILE A 178 13.75 -5.28 -5.45
CA ILE A 178 14.06 -5.51 -6.88
C ILE A 178 12.76 -5.67 -7.68
N ARG A 179 11.82 -6.47 -7.17
CA ARG A 179 10.54 -6.76 -7.83
C ARG A 179 9.63 -5.53 -7.88
N HIS A 180 9.58 -4.70 -6.86
CA HIS A 180 8.77 -3.47 -6.87
C HIS A 180 9.39 -2.38 -7.75
N ARG A 181 10.70 -2.20 -7.69
CA ARG A 181 11.45 -1.23 -8.52
C ARG A 181 11.36 -1.59 -9.99
N TYR A 182 11.53 -2.87 -10.34
CA TYR A 182 11.38 -3.31 -11.72
C TYR A 182 9.96 -3.11 -12.26
N ARG A 183 8.92 -3.32 -11.43
CA ARG A 183 7.54 -3.02 -11.83
C ARG A 183 7.36 -1.55 -12.16
N ARG A 184 7.92 -0.64 -11.35
CA ARG A 184 7.91 0.80 -11.64
C ARG A 184 8.63 1.10 -12.94
N GLU A 185 9.87 0.65 -13.08
CA GLU A 185 10.70 0.86 -14.27
C GLU A 185 9.97 0.43 -15.55
N TYR A 186 9.40 -0.78 -15.55
CA TYR A 186 8.64 -1.29 -16.68
C TYR A 186 7.42 -0.41 -17.02
N LEU A 187 6.66 0.00 -16.00
CA LEU A 187 5.47 0.83 -16.20
C LEU A 187 5.81 2.26 -16.62
N GLU A 188 6.90 2.84 -16.13
CA GLU A 188 7.36 4.17 -16.55
C GLU A 188 7.77 4.17 -18.02
N VAL A 189 8.52 3.15 -18.47
CA VAL A 189 8.87 2.97 -19.88
C VAL A 189 7.60 2.81 -20.72
N LEU A 190 6.69 1.92 -20.31
CA LEU A 190 5.44 1.68 -21.03
C LEU A 190 4.57 2.96 -21.11
N ALA A 191 4.47 3.71 -20.03
CA ALA A 191 3.73 4.98 -20.00
C ALA A 191 4.38 6.00 -20.92
N SER A 192 5.70 6.14 -20.88
CA SER A 192 6.42 7.11 -21.71
C SER A 192 6.30 6.80 -23.20
N ASP A 193 6.46 5.54 -23.60
CA ASP A 193 6.37 5.10 -25.00
C ASP A 193 4.97 5.34 -25.62
N ARG A 194 3.95 5.38 -24.77
CA ARG A 194 2.54 5.50 -25.18
C ARG A 194 1.96 6.89 -24.96
N GLY A 195 2.74 7.80 -24.37
CA GLY A 195 2.27 9.13 -24.01
C GLY A 195 1.18 9.08 -22.95
N TRP A 196 1.40 8.34 -21.87
CA TRP A 196 0.53 8.21 -20.69
C TRP A 196 1.23 8.68 -19.42
N VAL A 197 0.45 8.93 -18.36
CA VAL A 197 0.98 9.17 -17.01
C VAL A 197 0.79 7.91 -16.16
N LEU A 198 1.86 7.48 -15.49
CA LEU A 198 1.79 6.40 -14.51
C LEU A 198 1.19 6.90 -13.20
N LEU A 199 0.19 6.18 -12.68
CA LEU A 199 -0.42 6.45 -11.37
C LEU A 199 0.01 5.43 -10.31
N GLY A 200 0.26 5.92 -9.10
CA GLY A 200 0.51 5.14 -7.89
C GLY A 200 -0.75 4.95 -7.04
N ALA A 201 -0.80 3.85 -6.28
CA ALA A 201 -1.98 3.46 -5.51
C ALA A 201 -1.73 3.47 -4.00
N ALA A 202 -0.67 4.13 -3.51
CA ALA A 202 -0.47 4.28 -2.07
C ALA A 202 -1.64 5.04 -1.46
N ASN A 203 -2.14 4.54 -0.34
CA ASN A 203 -3.07 5.26 0.53
C ASN A 203 -2.31 5.98 1.65
N ARG A 204 -2.99 6.87 2.38
CA ARG A 204 -2.40 7.68 3.46
C ARG A 204 -1.74 6.82 4.53
N SER A 205 -2.35 5.71 4.89
CA SER A 205 -1.85 4.81 5.92
C SER A 205 -0.49 4.25 5.54
N GLU A 206 -0.39 3.69 4.33
CA GLU A 206 0.85 3.14 3.78
C GLU A 206 1.90 4.23 3.55
N TRP A 207 1.48 5.36 2.98
CA TRP A 207 2.35 6.48 2.66
C TRP A 207 2.98 7.10 3.92
N LYS A 208 2.18 7.32 4.99
CA LYS A 208 2.64 7.94 6.24
C LYS A 208 3.56 7.04 7.04
N ILE A 209 3.26 5.75 7.17
CA ILE A 209 4.11 4.81 7.92
C ILE A 209 5.27 4.26 7.10
N GLY A 210 5.30 4.52 5.78
CA GLY A 210 6.35 4.05 4.88
C GLY A 210 6.21 2.60 4.43
N TRP A 211 4.99 2.05 4.44
CA TRP A 211 4.67 0.70 3.95
C TRP A 211 4.61 0.67 2.42
N PHE A 212 5.73 1.01 1.79
CA PHE A 212 5.97 0.90 0.35
C PHE A 212 7.47 0.79 0.09
N VAL A 213 7.84 0.31 -1.09
CA VAL A 213 9.24 0.23 -1.51
C VAL A 213 9.67 1.58 -2.07
N ASP A 214 10.77 2.11 -1.56
CA ASP A 214 11.41 3.30 -2.14
C ASP A 214 11.90 3.00 -3.58
N GLY A 215 11.55 3.87 -4.52
CA GLY A 215 11.71 3.63 -5.96
C GLY A 215 10.71 2.63 -6.56
N GLY A 216 9.69 2.20 -5.81
CA GLY A 216 8.55 1.44 -6.33
C GLY A 216 7.43 2.34 -6.87
N VAL A 217 6.37 1.73 -7.40
CA VAL A 217 5.18 2.43 -7.96
C VAL A 217 4.48 3.28 -6.89
N ASP A 218 4.35 2.76 -5.68
CA ASP A 218 3.74 3.47 -4.54
C ASP A 218 4.67 4.54 -3.92
N GLY A 219 5.90 4.66 -4.45
CA GLY A 219 6.85 5.74 -4.17
C GLY A 219 6.90 6.80 -5.27
N LEU A 220 5.88 6.86 -6.14
CA LEU A 220 5.73 7.95 -7.10
C LEU A 220 5.40 9.28 -6.39
N PRO A 221 5.81 10.44 -6.94
CA PRO A 221 5.57 11.73 -6.31
C PRO A 221 4.09 12.10 -6.32
N LEU A 222 3.66 12.91 -5.35
CA LEU A 222 2.38 13.60 -5.47
C LEU A 222 2.44 14.61 -6.64
N PRO A 223 1.33 14.83 -7.38
CA PRO A 223 -0.01 14.30 -7.20
C PRO A 223 -0.30 12.98 -7.97
N THR A 224 0.70 12.26 -8.47
CA THR A 224 0.48 11.02 -9.25
C THR A 224 -0.03 9.84 -8.41
N GLN A 225 -0.29 10.05 -7.12
CA GLN A 225 -0.93 9.12 -6.21
C GLN A 225 -2.29 9.68 -5.73
N PRO A 226 -3.37 9.56 -6.51
CA PRO A 226 -4.61 10.32 -6.26
C PRO A 226 -5.33 9.94 -4.96
N ILE A 227 -5.07 8.75 -4.41
CA ILE A 227 -5.68 8.24 -3.18
C ILE A 227 -4.75 8.36 -1.96
N ALA A 228 -3.56 8.94 -2.10
CA ALA A 228 -2.56 9.02 -1.03
C ALA A 228 -2.97 9.85 0.19
N GLY A 229 -4.02 10.68 0.07
CA GLY A 229 -4.56 11.39 1.23
C GLY A 229 -5.75 10.72 1.91
N LEU A 230 -6.16 9.53 1.48
CA LEU A 230 -7.21 8.73 2.11
C LEU A 230 -6.62 7.62 2.98
N TYR A 231 -7.12 7.43 4.20
CA TYR A 231 -6.75 6.27 5.02
C TYR A 231 -7.21 4.95 4.37
N LYS A 232 -6.60 3.81 4.75
CA LYS A 232 -7.00 2.48 4.26
C LYS A 232 -8.48 2.18 4.51
N THR A 233 -8.98 2.57 5.69
CA THR A 233 -10.39 2.46 6.05
C THR A 233 -11.30 3.31 5.17
N GLN A 234 -10.85 4.48 4.73
CA GLN A 234 -11.56 5.33 3.76
C GLN A 234 -11.50 4.79 2.33
N VAL A 235 -10.36 4.20 1.93
CA VAL A 235 -10.25 3.45 0.68
C VAL A 235 -11.28 2.31 0.65
N ARG A 236 -11.48 1.59 1.76
CA ARG A 236 -12.53 0.55 1.87
C ARG A 236 -13.94 1.14 1.75
N GLN A 237 -14.20 2.30 2.34
CA GLN A 237 -15.48 3.02 2.20
C GLN A 237 -15.75 3.37 0.73
N LEU A 238 -14.82 4.07 0.06
CA LEU A 238 -14.95 4.43 -1.35
C LEU A 238 -15.09 3.20 -2.24
N ALA A 239 -14.30 2.14 -2.02
CA ALA A 239 -14.41 0.91 -2.79
C ALA A 239 -15.81 0.28 -2.66
N GLY A 240 -16.42 0.34 -1.46
CA GLY A 240 -17.82 -0.02 -1.25
C GLY A 240 -18.79 0.87 -2.02
N PHE A 241 -18.63 2.19 -1.90
CA PHE A 241 -19.46 3.19 -2.57
C PHE A 241 -19.42 3.09 -4.11
N LEU A 242 -18.24 2.84 -4.71
CA LEU A 242 -18.12 2.66 -6.17
C LEU A 242 -18.57 1.29 -6.66
N GLY A 243 -18.87 0.34 -5.77
CA GLY A 243 -19.27 -1.01 -6.13
C GLY A 243 -18.11 -1.89 -6.60
N VAL A 244 -16.89 -1.67 -6.09
CA VAL A 244 -15.74 -2.55 -6.38
C VAL A 244 -16.13 -3.99 -6.03
N PRO A 245 -15.82 -4.99 -6.89
CA PRO A 245 -16.31 -6.35 -6.71
C PRO A 245 -16.04 -6.89 -5.31
N GLU A 246 -17.04 -7.51 -4.69
CA GLU A 246 -17.00 -7.97 -3.29
C GLU A 246 -15.78 -8.87 -3.01
N ARG A 247 -15.43 -9.74 -3.97
CA ARG A 247 -14.28 -10.64 -3.84
C ARG A 247 -12.94 -9.90 -3.72
N VAL A 248 -12.84 -8.69 -4.26
CA VAL A 248 -11.67 -7.80 -4.15
C VAL A 248 -11.71 -7.07 -2.81
N ARG A 249 -12.88 -6.56 -2.41
CA ARG A 249 -13.06 -5.83 -1.13
C ARG A 249 -12.81 -6.69 0.10
N THR A 250 -13.15 -7.97 0.04
CA THR A 250 -13.02 -8.93 1.16
C THR A 250 -11.69 -9.70 1.16
N GLN A 251 -10.85 -9.52 0.13
CA GLN A 251 -9.52 -10.12 0.07
C GLN A 251 -8.62 -9.43 1.11
N PRO A 252 -7.99 -10.17 2.03
CA PRO A 252 -7.04 -9.58 2.96
C PRO A 252 -5.91 -8.87 2.22
N PRO A 253 -5.52 -7.64 2.64
CA PRO A 253 -4.37 -6.93 2.07
C PRO A 253 -3.11 -7.78 2.15
N SER A 254 -2.37 -7.85 1.05
CA SER A 254 -1.22 -8.72 0.89
C SER A 254 -0.31 -8.18 -0.22
N PRO A 255 1.01 -8.34 -0.11
CA PRO A 255 1.95 -7.71 -1.05
C PRO A 255 2.18 -8.52 -2.35
N ASP A 256 1.30 -9.48 -2.70
CA ASP A 256 1.38 -10.37 -3.90
C ASP A 256 2.74 -11.07 -4.15
N MET A 257 3.59 -11.17 -3.12
CA MET A 257 4.96 -11.72 -3.26
C MET A 257 5.36 -12.72 -2.18
N MET A 258 4.52 -12.89 -1.15
CA MET A 258 4.72 -13.86 -0.08
C MET A 258 3.42 -14.60 0.19
N LYS A 259 3.35 -15.87 -0.22
CA LYS A 259 2.15 -16.70 -0.09
C LYS A 259 1.77 -16.86 1.38
N GLY A 260 0.54 -16.48 1.72
CA GLY A 260 -0.02 -16.62 3.07
C GLY A 260 0.43 -15.56 4.08
N PHE A 261 1.02 -14.47 3.60
CA PHE A 261 1.44 -13.30 4.36
C PHE A 261 0.53 -12.11 4.05
N THR A 262 -0.05 -11.49 5.08
CA THR A 262 -0.89 -10.29 4.96
C THR A 262 -0.12 -9.05 5.38
N ASP A 263 -0.54 -7.88 4.93
CA ASP A 263 0.10 -6.61 5.29
C ASP A 263 0.03 -6.38 6.80
N GLU A 264 -1.15 -6.60 7.41
CA GLU A 264 -1.35 -6.44 8.86
C GLU A 264 -0.50 -7.40 9.69
N TYR A 265 -0.19 -8.59 9.16
CA TYR A 265 0.76 -9.51 9.80
C TYR A 265 2.20 -8.97 9.75
N GLY A 266 2.61 -8.38 8.62
CA GLY A 266 3.92 -7.76 8.47
C GLY A 266 4.10 -6.46 9.27
N LEU A 267 3.02 -5.67 9.37
CA LEU A 267 2.95 -4.45 10.18
C LEU A 267 2.87 -4.77 11.68
N GLY A 268 2.27 -5.91 12.04
CA GLY A 268 2.02 -6.26 13.44
C GLY A 268 0.85 -5.50 14.07
N MET A 269 0.09 -4.75 13.26
CA MET A 269 -1.05 -3.93 13.67
C MET A 269 -2.08 -3.88 12.53
N SER A 270 -3.37 -3.90 12.86
CA SER A 270 -4.44 -3.74 11.87
C SER A 270 -4.50 -2.32 11.32
N TYR A 271 -4.94 -2.16 10.07
CA TYR A 271 -5.12 -0.83 9.48
C TYR A 271 -6.09 0.05 10.27
N SER A 272 -7.14 -0.50 10.86
CA SER A 272 -8.09 0.30 11.66
C SER A 272 -7.42 0.98 12.85
N LYS A 273 -6.50 0.28 13.55
CA LYS A 273 -5.69 0.87 14.62
C LYS A 273 -4.68 1.89 14.08
N ILE A 274 -4.00 1.58 12.98
CA ILE A 274 -3.03 2.48 12.34
C ILE A 274 -3.71 3.79 11.93
N ASP A 275 -4.86 3.71 11.29
CA ASP A 275 -5.60 4.87 10.78
C ASP A 275 -6.09 5.75 11.94
N LEU A 276 -6.66 5.16 13.00
CA LEU A 276 -7.07 5.88 14.21
C LEU A 276 -5.87 6.56 14.89
N ALA A 277 -4.75 5.87 15.02
CA ALA A 277 -3.53 6.44 15.60
C ALA A 277 -2.94 7.57 14.74
N LEU A 278 -2.92 7.42 13.41
CA LEU A 278 -2.50 8.50 12.50
C LEU A 278 -3.41 9.72 12.61
N ASP A 279 -4.73 9.51 12.60
CA ASP A 279 -5.72 10.58 12.73
C ASP A 279 -5.56 11.32 14.07
N ARG A 280 -5.30 10.60 15.17
CA ARG A 280 -4.97 11.19 16.48
C ARG A 280 -3.70 12.04 16.45
N ILE A 281 -2.63 11.53 15.83
CA ILE A 281 -1.35 12.25 15.70
C ILE A 281 -1.53 13.57 14.95
N GLU A 282 -2.48 13.58 14.00
CA GLU A 282 -2.83 14.75 13.18
C GLU A 282 -3.90 15.65 13.83
N GLY A 283 -4.36 15.33 15.05
CA GLY A 283 -5.29 16.15 15.82
C GLY A 283 -6.77 15.90 15.55
N GLY A 284 -7.11 14.73 15.00
CA GLY A 284 -8.49 14.30 14.72
C GLY A 284 -9.18 13.66 15.93
N VAL A 285 -9.29 12.32 15.94
CA VAL A 285 -9.94 11.55 17.01
C VAL A 285 -9.40 11.86 18.41
N SER A 286 -10.28 11.81 19.41
CA SER A 286 -9.95 12.09 20.81
C SER A 286 -9.26 10.92 21.51
N ASP A 287 -8.61 11.18 22.66
CA ASP A 287 -8.00 10.12 23.48
C ASP A 287 -9.05 9.15 24.05
N ASP A 288 -10.24 9.65 24.42
CA ASP A 288 -11.34 8.83 24.93
C ASP A 288 -11.90 7.88 23.86
N ASP A 289 -12.02 8.35 22.61
CA ASP A 289 -12.44 7.54 21.48
C ASP A 289 -11.42 6.46 21.14
N LEU A 290 -10.12 6.79 21.20
CA LEU A 290 -9.05 5.81 21.00
C LEU A 290 -9.07 4.71 22.05
N ALA A 291 -9.20 5.09 23.32
CA ALA A 291 -9.28 4.14 24.43
C ALA A 291 -10.47 3.19 24.25
N THR A 292 -11.64 3.73 23.89
CA THR A 292 -12.86 2.95 23.59
C THR A 292 -12.66 2.01 22.39
N ALA A 293 -11.91 2.44 21.38
CA ALA A 293 -11.55 1.65 20.21
C ALA A 293 -10.48 0.57 20.51
N GLY A 294 -9.93 0.52 21.73
CA GLY A 294 -8.86 -0.40 22.10
C GLY A 294 -7.52 -0.07 21.47
N VAL A 295 -7.30 1.20 21.09
CA VAL A 295 -6.02 1.74 20.64
C VAL A 295 -5.30 2.31 21.84
N THR A 296 -4.10 1.81 22.13
CA THR A 296 -3.32 2.20 23.32
C THR A 296 -2.33 3.33 23.00
N ASP A 297 -1.84 4.04 24.01
CA ASP A 297 -0.75 5.03 23.85
C ASP A 297 0.47 4.41 23.17
N ARG A 298 0.79 3.15 23.51
CA ARG A 298 1.86 2.39 22.87
C ARG A 298 1.62 2.18 21.37
N ASP A 299 0.37 1.94 20.96
CA ASP A 299 0.02 1.83 19.54
C ASP A 299 0.26 3.17 18.82
N VAL A 300 -0.13 4.28 19.45
CA VAL A 300 0.06 5.65 18.92
C VAL A 300 1.55 6.01 18.82
N GLU A 301 2.32 5.73 19.86
CA GLU A 301 3.77 5.93 19.88
C GLU A 301 4.47 5.11 18.79
N TRP A 302 4.07 3.84 18.61
CA TRP A 302 4.62 3.00 17.56
C TRP A 302 4.34 3.59 16.17
N VAL A 303 3.11 4.05 15.90
CA VAL A 303 2.77 4.71 14.62
C VAL A 303 3.57 6.01 14.44
N ARG A 304 3.73 6.81 15.49
CA ARG A 304 4.55 8.03 15.46
C ARG A 304 6.02 7.71 15.14
N GLU A 305 6.57 6.64 15.71
CA GLU A 305 7.91 6.16 15.38
C GLU A 305 8.00 5.75 13.91
N MET A 306 7.01 5.01 13.37
CA MET A 306 7.01 4.61 11.96
C MET A 306 6.96 5.81 11.02
N VAL A 307 6.18 6.83 11.35
CA VAL A 307 6.13 8.09 10.59
C VAL A 307 7.51 8.77 10.58
N GLY A 308 8.20 8.82 11.72
CA GLY A 308 9.55 9.37 11.83
C GLY A 308 10.59 8.56 11.05
N LEU A 309 10.65 7.24 11.27
CA LEU A 309 11.62 6.35 10.63
C LEU A 309 11.44 6.24 9.12
N SER A 310 10.24 6.49 8.60
CA SER A 310 9.96 6.47 7.16
C SER A 310 10.07 7.82 6.47
N ALA A 311 10.35 8.91 7.20
CA ALA A 311 10.36 10.26 6.63
C ALA A 311 11.32 10.41 5.44
N TRP A 312 12.43 9.68 5.44
CA TRP A 312 13.40 9.67 4.34
C TRP A 312 12.81 9.23 3.00
N LYS A 313 11.76 8.39 3.00
CA LYS A 313 11.07 7.94 1.77
C LYS A 313 10.21 9.04 1.11
N ARG A 314 10.04 10.18 1.78
CA ARG A 314 9.18 11.29 1.36
C ARG A 314 9.94 12.62 1.25
N ILE A 315 11.27 12.58 1.33
CA ILE A 315 12.11 13.76 1.14
C ILE A 315 11.92 14.27 -0.29
N GLY A 316 11.78 15.60 -0.43
CA GLY A 316 11.59 16.25 -1.72
C GLY A 316 10.14 16.31 -2.19
N GLU A 317 9.19 15.74 -1.44
CA GLU A 317 7.77 15.93 -1.71
C GLU A 317 7.38 17.39 -1.46
N SER A 318 6.78 18.02 -2.46
CA SER A 318 6.39 19.43 -2.43
C SER A 318 4.92 19.63 -2.80
N ALA A 319 4.30 18.64 -3.45
CA ALA A 319 2.89 18.68 -3.76
C ALA A 319 2.06 18.18 -2.57
N GLY A 320 0.88 18.77 -2.41
CA GLY A 320 -0.12 18.30 -1.45
C GLY A 320 -0.88 17.06 -1.94
N PHE A 321 -1.66 16.45 -1.06
CA PHE A 321 -2.57 15.39 -1.46
C PHE A 321 -3.66 15.91 -2.40
N VAL A 322 -4.09 15.08 -3.35
CA VAL A 322 -5.22 15.39 -4.26
C VAL A 322 -6.54 15.52 -3.49
N VAL A 323 -6.73 14.65 -2.52
CA VAL A 323 -7.83 14.67 -1.54
C VAL A 323 -7.24 14.51 -0.16
N ASP A 324 -7.91 15.03 0.88
CA ASP A 324 -7.45 14.85 2.25
C ASP A 324 -8.59 14.31 3.12
N GLY A 325 -8.45 13.04 3.51
CA GLY A 325 -9.36 12.35 4.42
C GLY A 325 -8.95 12.47 5.90
N GLY A 326 -7.85 13.16 6.19
CA GLY A 326 -7.42 13.49 7.55
C GLY A 326 -8.21 14.65 8.17
N PRO A 327 -7.89 15.01 9.42
CA PRO A 327 -8.47 16.18 10.07
C PRO A 327 -8.13 17.46 9.31
N GLY A 328 -9.13 18.33 9.12
CA GLY A 328 -8.98 19.58 8.37
C GLY A 328 -9.03 19.45 6.83
N GLY A 329 -9.08 18.23 6.28
CA GLY A 329 -9.09 17.97 4.84
C GLY A 329 -10.42 18.26 4.12
N GLY A 330 -11.48 18.60 4.87
CA GLY A 330 -12.78 18.99 4.34
C GLY A 330 -13.64 17.85 3.78
N LEU A 331 -13.18 16.59 3.87
CA LEU A 331 -13.96 15.41 3.47
C LEU A 331 -14.70 14.72 4.62
N ARG A 332 -14.38 15.03 5.89
CA ARG A 332 -14.96 14.33 7.05
C ARG A 332 -16.44 14.62 7.22
N VAL A 333 -17.21 13.58 7.55
CA VAL A 333 -18.64 13.66 7.87
C VAL A 333 -18.89 13.11 9.27
N GLY A 334 -19.84 13.71 10.00
CA GLY A 334 -20.28 13.21 11.32
C GLY A 334 -19.46 13.66 12.52
N MET A 335 -18.59 14.68 12.37
CA MET A 335 -18.02 15.41 13.51
C MET A 335 -18.91 16.62 13.81
N SER A 336 -19.99 16.40 14.55
CA SER A 336 -20.84 17.44 15.15
C SER A 336 -21.00 17.18 16.63
#